data_AF-A0A3C1UIU7-F1
#
_entry.id   AF-A0A3C1UIU7-F1
#
_cell.length_a   1.000
_cell.length_b   1.000
_cell.length_c   1.000
_cell.angle_alpha   90.00
_cell.angle_beta   90.00
_cell.angle_gamma   90.00
#
_symmetry.space_group_name_H-M   'P 1'
#
loop_
_entity.id
_entity.type
_entity.pdbx_description
1 polymer ?
#
loop_
_entity_poly.entity_id
_entity_poly.type
_entity_poly.pdbx_seq_one_letter_code
_entity_poly.pdbx_strand_id
1 'polypeptide(L)' 'MNCKFTLFPSFVHAVRMLASLVIVLFSTGTSAADRPNFLVIIADDMGFSDAGCYGGEIATPHLDELAA' A
#
# COMPACT_ATOMS: atom_id res chain seq x y z
N MET A 1 -21.17 31.30 -39.15
CA MET A 1 -20.97 30.72 -37.80
C MET A 1 -20.18 29.45 -37.97
N ASN A 2 -18.87 29.45 -37.69
CA ASN A 2 -18.05 28.26 -37.44
C ASN A 2 -16.71 28.78 -36.91
N CYS A 3 -16.77 29.19 -35.65
CA CYS A 3 -15.66 29.74 -34.90
C CYS A 3 -14.76 28.58 -34.42
N LYS A 4 -13.46 28.67 -34.74
CA LYS A 4 -12.32 28.20 -33.93
C LYS A 4 -12.45 26.82 -33.24
N PHE A 5 -11.82 25.78 -33.78
CA PHE A 5 -11.28 24.72 -32.90
C PHE A 5 -10.08 23.92 -33.45
N THR A 6 -9.57 24.19 -34.66
CA THR A 6 -8.47 23.40 -35.27
C THR A 6 -7.13 24.12 -35.36
N LEU A 7 -6.90 25.17 -34.54
CA LEU A 7 -5.70 26.01 -34.65
C LEU A 7 -4.98 26.14 -33.30
N PHE A 8 -4.50 25.03 -32.71
CA PHE A 8 -3.38 25.00 -31.76
C PHE A 8 -3.03 23.52 -31.44
N PRO A 9 -2.16 22.85 -32.23
CA PRO A 9 -1.77 21.48 -31.96
C PRO A 9 -1.15 21.32 -30.56
N SER A 10 -0.44 22.34 -30.06
CA SER A 10 0.16 22.36 -28.72
C SER A 10 -0.89 22.24 -27.59
N PHE A 11 -2.08 22.82 -27.76
CA PHE A 11 -3.13 22.80 -26.75
C PHE A 11 -3.80 21.42 -26.65
N VAL A 12 -3.97 20.72 -27.77
CA VAL A 12 -4.49 19.35 -27.81
C VAL A 12 -3.53 18.36 -27.16
N HIS A 13 -2.21 18.51 -27.35
CA HIS A 13 -1.23 17.65 -26.68
C HIS A 13 -1.16 17.91 -25.17
N ALA A 14 -1.28 19.17 -24.75
CA ALA A 14 -1.30 19.56 -23.33
C ALA A 14 -2.52 18.98 -22.59
N VAL A 15 -3.72 19.07 -23.18
CA VAL A 15 -4.94 18.50 -22.59
C VAL A 15 -4.89 16.98 -22.54
N ARG A 16 -4.33 16.31 -23.57
CA ARG A 16 -4.14 14.85 -23.56
C ARG A 16 -3.13 14.39 -22.52
N MET A 17 -2.02 15.12 -22.34
CA MET A 17 -1.02 14.90 -21.29
C MET A 17 -1.65 15.01 -19.90
N LEU A 18 -2.41 16.08 -19.65
CA LEU A 18 -3.06 16.30 -18.36
C LEU A 18 -4.09 15.20 -18.07
N ALA A 19 -4.86 14.80 -19.08
CA ALA A 19 -5.83 13.71 -18.95
C ALA A 19 -5.16 12.35 -18.67
N SER A 20 -4.04 12.03 -19.35
CA SER A 20 -3.30 10.79 -19.07
C SER A 20 -2.70 10.77 -17.66
N LEU A 21 -2.22 11.91 -17.17
CA LEU A 21 -1.68 12.04 -15.82
C LEU A 21 -2.76 11.81 -14.76
N VAL A 22 -3.96 12.37 -14.96
CA VAL A 22 -5.11 12.16 -14.06
C VAL A 22 -5.54 10.69 -14.05
N ILE A 23 -5.53 10.00 -15.20
CA ILE A 23 -5.89 8.59 -15.29
C ILE A 23 -4.88 7.69 -14.55
N VAL A 24 -3.58 7.98 -14.65
CA VAL A 24 -2.53 7.24 -13.93
C VAL A 24 -2.62 7.45 -12.42
N LEU A 25 -2.98 8.66 -11.97
CA LEU A 25 -3.16 8.96 -10.53
C LEU A 25 -4.36 8.21 -9.90
N PHE A 26 -5.38 7.87 -10.68
CA PHE A 26 -6.57 7.17 -10.19
C PHE A 26 -6.49 5.64 -10.26
N SER A 27 -5.45 5.07 -10.90
CA SER A 27 -5.39 3.62 -11.19
C SER A 27 -4.55 2.80 -10.21
N THR A 28 -4.11 3.37 -9.08
CA THR A 28 -3.39 2.64 -8.02
C THR A 28 -4.34 1.90 -7.08
N GLY A 29 -5.17 1.00 -7.63
CA GLY A 29 -5.95 0.04 -6.86
C GLY A 29 -5.19 -1.28 -6.76
N THR A 30 -4.22 -1.38 -5.85
CA THR A 30 -3.61 -2.69 -5.55
C THR A 30 -4.61 -3.51 -4.73
N SER A 31 -5.13 -4.58 -5.31
CA SER A 31 -5.97 -5.54 -4.59
C SER A 31 -5.07 -6.50 -3.83
N ALA A 32 -5.31 -6.68 -2.53
CA ALA A 32 -4.65 -7.71 -1.74
C ALA A 32 -4.98 -9.11 -2.31
N ALA A 33 -4.14 -10.11 -1.99
CA ALA A 33 -4.33 -11.48 -2.45
C ALA A 33 -5.73 -11.99 -2.07
N ASP A 34 -6.46 -12.55 -3.05
CA ASP A 34 -7.84 -13.03 -2.88
C ASP A 34 -8.00 -14.09 -1.77
N ARG A 35 -6.89 -14.66 -1.29
CA ARG A 35 -6.84 -15.65 -0.21
C ARG A 35 -5.59 -15.42 0.66
N PRO A 36 -5.72 -14.81 1.85
CA PRO A 36 -4.60 -14.68 2.76
C PRO A 36 -4.16 -16.06 3.28
N ASN A 37 -2.87 -16.22 3.55
CA ASN A 37 -2.35 -17.38 4.27
C ASN A 37 -2.48 -17.11 5.77
N PHE A 38 -2.92 -18.11 6.53
CA PHE A 38 -2.98 -18.03 7.99
C PHE A 38 -1.89 -18.89 8.60
N LEU A 39 -1.16 -18.33 9.56
CA LEU A 39 -0.17 -19.02 10.37
C LEU A 39 -0.54 -18.81 11.84
N VAL A 40 -0.80 -19.90 12.57
CA VAL A 40 -1.06 -19.88 14.01
C VAL A 40 0.12 -20.56 14.68
N ILE A 41 0.80 -19.82 15.55
CA ILE A 41 1.92 -20.31 16.35
C ILE A 41 1.44 -20.40 17.79
N ILE A 42 1.55 -21.57 18.41
CA ILE A 42 1.20 -21.80 19.80
C ILE A 42 2.51 -22.01 20.56
N ALA A 43 2.74 -21.17 21.56
CA ALA A 43 3.80 -21.38 22.54
C ALA A 43 3.18 -22.02 23.78
N ASP A 44 3.77 -23.13 24.23
CA ASP A 44 3.38 -23.80 25.47
C ASP A 44 4.10 -23.14 26.65
N ASP A 45 3.42 -22.99 27.78
CA ASP A 45 3.93 -22.39 29.03
C ASP A 45 4.58 -21.00 28.94
N MET A 46 4.44 -20.28 27.81
CA MET A 46 4.97 -18.92 27.67
C MET A 46 4.09 -17.92 28.43
N GLY A 47 4.68 -17.24 29.41
CA GLY A 47 4.06 -16.16 30.16
C GLY A 47 4.01 -14.87 29.37
N PHE A 48 3.06 -13.99 29.73
CA PHE A 48 2.96 -12.66 29.12
C PHE A 48 4.23 -11.81 29.32
N SER A 49 4.89 -11.98 30.46
CA SER A 49 6.14 -11.30 30.83
C SER A 49 7.38 -11.88 30.14
N ASP A 50 7.24 -12.89 29.28
CA ASP A 50 8.38 -13.52 28.63
C ASP A 50 8.72 -12.82 27.29
N ALA A 51 7.73 -12.29 26.57
CA ALA A 51 7.99 -11.62 25.30
C ALA A 51 8.51 -10.19 25.50
N GLY A 52 9.60 -9.84 24.81
CA GLY A 52 10.23 -8.53 24.86
C GLY A 52 9.27 -7.39 24.49
N CYS A 53 8.40 -7.60 23.51
CA CYS A 53 7.37 -6.64 23.09
C CYS A 53 6.36 -6.26 24.19
N TYR A 54 6.24 -7.06 25.25
CA TYR A 54 5.40 -6.75 26.42
C TYR A 54 6.21 -6.31 27.65
N GLY A 55 7.50 -5.99 27.48
CA GLY A 55 8.39 -5.58 28.58
C GLY A 55 9.04 -6.77 29.29
N GLY A 56 9.07 -7.94 28.66
CA GLY A 56 9.78 -9.11 29.16
C GLY A 56 11.30 -8.98 29.10
N GLU A 57 11.99 -9.76 29.93
CA GLU A 57 13.45 -9.75 30.02
C GLU A 57 14.12 -10.64 28.96
N ILE A 58 13.36 -11.53 28.31
CA ILE A 58 13.87 -12.44 27.29
C ILE A 58 13.89 -11.71 25.95
N ALA A 59 15.06 -11.71 25.29
CA ALA A 59 15.19 -11.14 23.97
C ALA A 59 14.44 -12.01 22.94
N THR A 60 13.33 -11.51 22.41
CA THR A 60 12.49 -12.18 21.42
C THR A 60 12.44 -11.42 20.08
N PRO A 61 13.60 -11.17 19.43
CA PRO A 61 13.69 -10.20 18.33
C PRO A 61 12.75 -10.49 17.16
N HIS A 62 12.48 -11.77 16.85
CA HIS A 62 11.53 -12.14 15.80
C HIS A 62 10.07 -11.91 16.19
N LEU A 63 9.69 -12.12 17.46
CA LEU A 63 8.34 -11.81 17.93
C LEU A 63 8.16 -10.29 18.06
N ASP A 64 9.21 -9.58 18.45
CA ASP A 64 9.20 -8.13 18.58
C ASP A 64 9.05 -7.47 17.20
N GLU A 65 9.73 -7.98 16.17
CA GLU A 65 9.57 -7.55 14.78
C GLU A 65 8.17 -7.85 14.24
N LEU A 66 7.57 -8.97 14.60
CA LEU A 66 6.18 -9.31 14.23
C LEU A 66 5.14 -8.41 14.92
N ALA A 67 5.48 -7.77 16.03
CA ALA A 67 4.58 -6.94 16.83
C ALA A 67 4.66 -5.43 16.52
N ALA A 68 5.71 -4.98 15.83
CA ALA A 68 5.97 -3.57 15.47
C ALA A 68 5.02 -3.05 14.37
#